data_AF-A0A1Y3VE85-F1
#
_entry.id   AF-A0A1Y3VE85-F1
#
_cell.length_a   1.000
_cell.length_b   1.000
_cell.length_c   1.000
_cell.angle_alpha   90.00
_cell.angle_beta   90.00
_cell.angle_gamma   90.00
#
_symmetry.space_group_name_H-M   'P 1'
#
loop_
_entity.id
_entity.type
_entity.pdbx_description
1 polymer ?
#
loop_
_entity_poly.entity_id
_entity_poly.type
_entity_poly.pdbx_seq_one_letter_code
_entity_poly.pdbx_strand_id
1 'polypeptide(L)'
;MRIAAFFLLFLGLFSCGTPANRPVDAFIWDQLRAHEDPDRVEPVGTCDADEFLAAMERFPWHEQAREARRIKKNSPTLSVTDLKTDRSLFISAAVDDNDRLGYFVGYVYPAEAGMRAPRRVSIYEVERMDAIREMVVVFFRRDEVALKRLLGEHPKYMEARDHAGWEKYLKTKQKFI
;
A
#
# COMPACT_ATOMS: atom_id res chain seq x y z
N MET A 1 47.99 -34.30 -43.75
CA MET A 1 47.76 -35.22 -42.61
C MET A 1 47.63 -34.41 -41.33
N ARG A 2 46.69 -34.82 -40.49
CA ARG A 2 46.09 -34.18 -39.30
C ARG A 2 47.08 -33.51 -38.32
N ILE A 3 46.85 -32.24 -38.02
CA ILE A 3 47.19 -31.61 -36.74
C ILE A 3 45.87 -31.44 -36.00
N ALA A 4 45.69 -32.16 -34.90
CA ALA A 4 44.53 -32.06 -34.03
C ALA A 4 45.03 -31.90 -32.59
N ALA A 5 45.02 -30.67 -32.11
CA ALA A 5 44.94 -30.32 -30.70
C ALA A 5 44.60 -28.83 -30.63
N PHE A 6 43.41 -28.50 -30.11
CA PHE A 6 43.28 -27.73 -28.88
C PHE A 6 41.79 -27.61 -28.54
N PHE A 7 41.45 -28.12 -27.37
CA PHE A 7 40.18 -27.92 -26.67
C PHE A 7 39.91 -26.42 -26.54
N LEU A 8 38.77 -25.96 -27.06
CA LEU A 8 38.13 -24.72 -26.61
C LEU A 8 36.63 -24.97 -26.43
N LEU A 9 36.34 -25.41 -25.21
CA LEU A 9 35.02 -25.54 -24.63
C LEU A 9 34.47 -24.12 -24.39
N PHE A 10 33.81 -23.53 -25.38
CA PHE A 10 33.07 -22.29 -25.17
C PHE A 10 31.74 -22.62 -24.47
N LEU A 11 31.82 -22.67 -23.14
CA LEU A 11 30.69 -22.45 -22.24
C LEU A 11 30.18 -21.01 -22.45
N GLY A 12 29.35 -20.82 -23.47
CA GLY A 12 28.55 -19.62 -23.65
C GLY A 12 27.33 -19.63 -22.72
N LEU A 13 27.57 -19.60 -21.41
CA LEU A 13 26.54 -19.19 -20.45
C LEU A 13 26.33 -17.69 -20.65
N PHE A 14 25.53 -17.30 -21.64
CA PHE A 14 24.80 -16.05 -21.55
C PHE A 14 23.78 -16.24 -20.43
N SER A 15 24.25 -16.05 -19.20
CA SER A 15 23.39 -15.67 -18.11
C SER A 15 22.71 -14.38 -18.55
N CYS A 16 21.49 -14.49 -19.09
CA CYS A 16 20.52 -13.42 -19.01
C CYS A 16 20.38 -13.11 -17.52
N GLY A 17 21.22 -12.21 -17.03
CA GLY A 17 21.00 -11.54 -15.77
C GLY A 17 19.61 -10.94 -15.86
N THR A 18 18.68 -11.52 -15.10
CA THR A 18 17.38 -10.90 -14.85
C THR A 18 17.67 -9.45 -14.49
N PRO A 19 17.06 -8.45 -15.14
CA PRO A 19 17.25 -7.07 -14.73
C PRO A 19 16.90 -7.02 -13.25
N ALA A 20 17.88 -6.67 -12.41
CA ALA A 20 17.66 -6.48 -10.99
C ALA A 20 16.47 -5.52 -10.87
N ASN A 21 15.37 -5.97 -10.26
CA ASN A 21 14.15 -5.21 -9.98
C ASN A 21 14.52 -3.76 -9.63
N ARG A 22 14.47 -2.82 -10.58
CA ARG A 22 14.66 -1.42 -10.25
C ARG A 22 13.43 -1.00 -9.46
N PRO A 23 13.59 -0.40 -8.26
CA PRO A 23 12.44 0.09 -7.52
C PRO A 23 11.74 1.15 -8.37
N VAL A 24 10.46 0.90 -8.67
CA VAL A 24 9.60 1.82 -9.41
C VAL A 24 9.36 3.04 -8.53
N ASP A 25 9.83 4.20 -8.96
CA ASP A 25 9.64 5.46 -8.21
C ASP A 25 8.27 6.05 -8.53
N ALA A 26 7.22 5.40 -8.02
CA ALA A 26 5.85 5.82 -8.19
C ALA A 26 5.01 5.47 -6.96
N PHE A 27 4.00 6.29 -6.72
CA PHE A 27 2.90 5.96 -5.83
C PHE A 27 1.74 5.46 -6.68
N ILE A 28 1.11 4.39 -6.24
CA ILE A 28 -0.14 3.88 -6.82
C ILE A 28 -1.23 3.96 -5.77
N TRP A 29 -2.47 4.17 -6.20
CA TRP A 29 -3.59 4.23 -5.28
C TRP A 29 -4.76 3.37 -5.73
N ASP A 30 -5.56 2.95 -4.76
CA ASP A 30 -6.79 2.21 -4.97
C ASP A 30 -7.92 2.70 -4.07
N GLN A 31 -9.13 2.29 -4.43
CA GLN A 31 -10.35 2.56 -3.67
C GLN A 31 -11.13 1.26 -3.47
N LEU A 32 -11.69 1.12 -2.28
CA LEU A 32 -12.64 0.08 -1.92
C LEU A 32 -13.92 0.75 -1.45
N ARG A 33 -15.02 0.51 -2.16
CA ARG A 33 -16.38 0.91 -1.81
C ARG A 33 -17.09 -0.22 -1.07
N ALA A 34 -18.14 0.11 -0.34
CA ALA A 34 -18.84 -0.82 0.56
C ALA A 34 -19.25 -2.15 -0.09
N HIS A 35 -19.64 -2.12 -1.38
CA HIS A 35 -20.13 -3.30 -2.09
C HIS A 35 -19.02 -4.18 -2.69
N GLU A 36 -17.81 -3.65 -2.78
CA GLU A 36 -16.70 -4.25 -3.52
C GLU A 36 -16.02 -5.36 -2.70
N ASP A 37 -15.38 -6.26 -3.43
CA ASP A 37 -14.59 -7.35 -2.88
C ASP A 37 -13.14 -6.88 -2.75
N PRO A 38 -12.55 -6.85 -1.53
CA PRO A 38 -11.19 -6.38 -1.32
C PRO A 38 -10.16 -7.18 -2.10
N ASP A 39 -10.43 -8.46 -2.40
CA ASP A 39 -9.51 -9.32 -3.16
C ASP A 39 -9.52 -8.98 -4.67
N ARG A 40 -10.51 -8.21 -5.13
CA ARG A 40 -10.68 -7.83 -6.54
C ARG A 40 -10.40 -6.35 -6.83
N VAL A 41 -10.12 -5.54 -5.81
CA VAL A 41 -9.76 -4.13 -6.00
C VAL A 41 -8.42 -4.05 -6.73
N GLU A 42 -8.41 -3.36 -7.86
CA GLU A 42 -7.21 -3.04 -8.64
C GLU A 42 -6.84 -1.56 -8.45
N PRO A 43 -5.55 -1.19 -8.61
CA PRO A 43 -5.16 0.21 -8.58
C PRO A 43 -5.88 1.03 -9.63
N VAL A 44 -6.31 2.24 -9.25
CA VAL A 44 -6.84 3.22 -10.19
C VAL A 44 -5.74 3.71 -11.12
N GLY A 45 -4.53 3.86 -10.60
CA GLY A 45 -3.35 4.28 -11.36
C GLY A 45 -2.25 4.81 -10.44
N THR A 46 -1.30 5.50 -11.05
CA THR A 46 -0.31 6.31 -10.32
C THR A 46 -0.94 7.61 -9.83
N CYS A 47 -0.42 8.17 -8.74
CA CYS A 47 -0.83 9.50 -8.28
C CYS A 47 0.30 10.27 -7.62
N ASP A 48 0.16 11.58 -7.54
CA ASP A 48 0.88 12.42 -6.57
C ASP A 48 0.04 12.71 -5.30
N ALA A 49 0.60 13.54 -4.41
CA ALA A 49 -0.04 13.88 -3.14
C ALA A 49 -1.34 14.68 -3.34
N ASP A 50 -1.34 15.63 -4.28
CA ASP A 50 -2.48 16.52 -4.51
C ASP A 50 -3.64 15.74 -5.14
N GLU A 51 -3.34 14.83 -6.07
CA GLU A 51 -4.32 13.94 -6.67
C GLU A 51 -4.96 13.00 -5.64
N PHE A 52 -4.16 12.39 -4.76
CA PHE A 52 -4.68 11.52 -3.71
C PHE A 52 -5.48 12.28 -2.66
N LEU A 53 -5.04 13.47 -2.24
CA LEU A 53 -5.79 14.35 -1.34
C LEU A 53 -7.13 14.78 -1.97
N ALA A 54 -7.14 15.13 -3.26
CA ALA A 54 -8.36 15.44 -3.98
C ALA A 54 -9.32 14.23 -4.06
N ALA A 55 -8.78 13.01 -4.23
CA ALA A 55 -9.57 11.79 -4.17
C ALA A 55 -10.18 11.58 -2.78
N MET A 56 -9.40 11.80 -1.70
CA MET A 56 -9.89 11.74 -0.32
C MET A 56 -11.02 12.73 -0.05
N GLU A 57 -10.93 13.95 -0.56
CA GLU A 57 -11.96 14.98 -0.36
C GLU A 57 -13.26 14.65 -1.08
N ARG A 58 -13.16 14.06 -2.28
CA ARG A 58 -14.32 13.67 -3.09
C ARG A 58 -14.94 12.35 -2.64
N PHE A 59 -14.23 11.55 -1.85
CA PHE A 59 -14.70 10.23 -1.47
C PHE A 59 -15.90 10.36 -0.51
N PRO A 60 -17.02 9.67 -0.78
CA PRO A 60 -18.24 9.78 0.02
C PRO A 60 -18.13 8.95 1.31
N TRP A 61 -17.22 9.34 2.20
CA TRP A 61 -16.83 8.57 3.40
C TRP A 61 -18.02 8.15 4.25
N HIS A 62 -18.88 9.10 4.60
CA HIS A 62 -20.00 8.85 5.51
C HIS A 62 -21.04 7.91 4.89
N GLU A 63 -21.41 8.16 3.62
CA GLU A 63 -22.37 7.34 2.89
C GLU A 63 -21.88 5.91 2.71
N GLN A 64 -20.60 5.74 2.33
CA GLN A 64 -20.01 4.43 2.14
C GLN A 64 -19.86 3.69 3.48
N ALA A 65 -19.50 4.37 4.56
CA ALA A 65 -19.38 3.76 5.88
C ALA A 65 -20.75 3.31 6.41
N ARG A 66 -21.79 4.13 6.23
CA ARG A 66 -23.17 3.77 6.57
C ARG A 66 -23.64 2.57 5.76
N GLU A 67 -23.37 2.58 4.46
CA GLU A 67 -23.74 1.47 3.57
C GLU A 67 -23.02 0.18 3.95
N ALA A 68 -21.70 0.23 4.21
CA ALA A 68 -20.92 -0.92 4.66
C ALA A 68 -21.47 -1.54 5.95
N ARG A 69 -21.84 -0.70 6.93
CA ARG A 69 -22.51 -1.16 8.16
C ARG A 69 -23.85 -1.83 7.87
N ARG A 70 -24.67 -1.24 6.99
CA ARG A 70 -25.98 -1.77 6.60
C ARG A 70 -25.90 -3.16 5.98
N ILE A 71 -24.96 -3.37 5.06
CA ILE A 71 -24.77 -4.63 4.34
C ILE A 71 -23.80 -5.60 5.05
N LYS A 72 -23.26 -5.21 6.21
CA LYS A 72 -22.29 -5.98 7.00
C LYS A 72 -21.07 -6.43 6.18
N LYS A 73 -20.52 -5.52 5.38
CA LYS A 73 -19.30 -5.75 4.57
C LYS A 73 -18.12 -4.93 5.09
N ASN A 74 -17.00 -5.03 4.39
CA ASN A 74 -15.76 -4.33 4.69
C ASN A 74 -15.95 -2.81 4.69
N SER A 75 -15.19 -2.16 5.57
CA SER A 75 -15.13 -0.70 5.65
C SER A 75 -14.61 -0.13 4.33
N PRO A 76 -15.25 0.94 3.80
CA PRO A 76 -14.73 1.62 2.63
C PRO A 76 -13.35 2.19 2.93
N THR A 77 -12.45 2.09 1.96
CA THR A 77 -11.04 2.35 2.16
C THR A 77 -10.45 3.06 0.94
N LEU A 78 -9.63 4.07 1.16
CA LEU A 78 -8.67 4.54 0.16
C LEU A 78 -7.28 4.10 0.59
N SER A 79 -6.46 3.65 -0.35
CA SER A 79 -5.07 3.31 -0.06
C SER A 79 -4.12 3.89 -1.08
N VAL A 80 -2.91 4.21 -0.62
CA VAL A 80 -1.79 4.60 -1.46
C VAL A 80 -0.59 3.74 -1.09
N THR A 81 0.17 3.31 -2.10
CA THR A 81 1.34 2.46 -1.95
C THR A 81 2.52 3.08 -2.67
N ASP A 82 3.62 3.28 -1.95
CA ASP A 82 4.91 3.66 -2.48
C ASP A 82 5.67 2.42 -2.98
N LEU A 83 5.73 2.26 -4.30
CA LEU A 83 6.37 1.10 -4.91
C LEU A 83 7.89 1.07 -4.69
N LYS A 84 8.49 2.24 -4.41
CA LYS A 84 9.93 2.37 -4.17
C LYS A 84 10.32 1.83 -2.80
N THR A 85 9.48 2.07 -1.80
CA THR A 85 9.78 1.73 -0.40
C THR A 85 8.98 0.54 0.11
N ASP A 86 8.11 -0.05 -0.71
CA ASP A 86 7.25 -1.19 -0.36
C ASP A 86 6.33 -0.89 0.85
N ARG A 87 5.93 0.37 0.99
CA ARG A 87 5.09 0.87 2.09
C ARG A 87 3.73 1.30 1.57
N SER A 88 2.70 1.14 2.38
CA SER A 88 1.35 1.60 2.05
C SER A 88 0.75 2.38 3.22
N LEU A 89 -0.09 3.36 2.90
CA LEU A 89 -0.96 4.04 3.84
C LEU A 89 -2.40 3.82 3.38
N PHE A 90 -3.27 3.38 4.28
CA PHE A 90 -4.70 3.27 3.99
C PHE A 90 -5.54 4.01 5.02
N ILE A 91 -6.67 4.54 4.56
CA ILE A 91 -7.66 5.24 5.35
C ILE A 91 -8.97 4.49 5.19
N SER A 92 -9.46 3.89 6.27
CA SER A 92 -10.75 3.20 6.30
C SER A 92 -11.73 3.98 7.17
N ALA A 93 -13.01 4.01 6.79
CA ALA A 93 -14.04 4.70 7.56
C ALA A 93 -15.09 3.72 8.10
N ALA A 94 -15.64 4.03 9.28
CA ALA A 94 -16.76 3.31 9.88
C ALA A 94 -17.71 4.31 10.57
N VAL A 95 -18.96 3.89 10.75
CA VAL A 95 -19.92 4.63 11.58
C VAL A 95 -20.30 3.83 12.82
N ASP A 96 -20.49 4.52 13.93
CA ASP A 96 -21.01 3.92 15.17
C ASP A 96 -22.55 3.76 15.15
N ASP A 97 -23.11 3.32 16.29
CA ASP A 97 -24.56 3.15 16.45
C ASP A 97 -25.35 4.46 16.32
N ASN A 98 -24.71 5.61 16.57
CA ASN A 98 -25.28 6.95 16.47
C ASN A 98 -24.97 7.62 15.11
N ASP A 99 -24.52 6.85 14.12
CA ASP A 99 -24.13 7.33 12.78
C ASP A 99 -22.95 8.33 12.81
N ARG A 100 -22.14 8.32 13.87
CA ARG A 100 -20.92 9.14 13.95
C ARG A 100 -19.81 8.48 13.15
N LEU A 101 -19.20 9.25 12.26
CA LEU A 101 -18.10 8.82 11.42
C LEU A 101 -16.78 8.81 12.19
N GLY A 102 -16.05 7.70 12.11
CA GLY A 102 -14.68 7.57 12.58
C GLY A 102 -13.79 6.98 11.49
N TYR A 103 -12.48 7.19 11.61
CA TYR A 103 -11.49 6.70 10.67
C TYR A 103 -10.45 5.82 11.34
N PHE A 104 -9.92 4.90 10.56
CA PHE A 104 -8.75 4.10 10.90
C PHE A 104 -7.68 4.38 9.86
N VAL A 105 -6.48 4.73 10.32
CA VAL A 105 -5.31 4.89 9.46
C VAL A 105 -4.38 3.71 9.66
N GLY A 106 -4.14 2.97 8.59
CA GLY A 106 -3.23 1.83 8.57
C GLY A 106 -1.93 2.16 7.85
N TYR A 107 -0.81 1.92 8.51
CA TYR A 107 0.53 2.03 7.92
C TYR A 107 1.12 0.64 7.74
N VAL A 108 1.36 0.27 6.48
CA VAL A 108 1.95 -1.00 6.08
C VAL A 108 3.41 -0.79 5.72
N TYR A 109 4.31 -1.58 6.30
CA TYR A 109 5.76 -1.45 6.11
C TYR A 109 6.46 -2.81 6.10
N PRO A 110 7.61 -2.94 5.42
CA PRO A 110 8.40 -4.17 5.46
C PRO A 110 8.84 -4.53 6.88
N ALA A 111 8.76 -5.81 7.28
CA ALA A 111 9.25 -6.25 8.59
C ALA A 111 10.78 -6.23 8.71
N GLU A 112 11.50 -6.40 7.60
CA GLU A 112 12.97 -6.35 7.54
C GLU A 112 13.42 -5.58 6.29
N ALA A 113 14.53 -4.84 6.40
CA ALA A 113 15.12 -4.10 5.30
C ALA A 113 15.85 -5.07 4.33
N GLY A 114 15.50 -5.03 3.04
CA GLY A 114 16.33 -5.63 1.99
C GLY A 114 15.94 -7.04 1.50
N MET A 115 14.86 -7.64 2.01
CA MET A 115 14.29 -8.88 1.43
C MET A 115 12.77 -8.79 1.29
N ARG A 116 12.17 -9.73 0.52
CA ARG A 116 10.73 -10.02 0.43
C ARG A 116 10.15 -10.46 1.79
N ALA A 117 10.45 -9.73 2.85
CA ALA A 117 10.00 -9.99 4.19
C ALA A 117 8.48 -9.73 4.27
N PRO A 118 7.73 -10.52 5.05
CA PRO A 118 6.32 -10.25 5.29
C PRO A 118 6.16 -8.81 5.77
N ARG A 119 5.16 -8.09 5.27
CA ARG A 119 4.88 -6.72 5.73
C ARG A 119 4.22 -6.77 7.10
N ARG A 120 4.32 -5.69 7.86
CA ARG A 120 3.53 -5.44 9.07
C ARG A 120 2.56 -4.32 8.78
N VAL A 121 1.44 -4.34 9.49
CA VAL A 121 0.48 -3.24 9.50
C VAL A 121 0.30 -2.76 10.94
N SER A 122 0.36 -1.45 11.14
CA SER A 122 -0.08 -0.79 12.36
C SER A 122 -1.30 0.08 12.04
N ILE A 123 -2.37 -0.07 12.82
CA ILE A 123 -3.64 0.63 12.61
C ILE A 123 -3.92 1.54 13.81
N TYR A 124 -4.37 2.76 13.53
CA TYR A 124 -4.63 3.80 14.51
C TYR A 124 -6.03 4.37 14.32
N GLU A 125 -6.71 4.70 15.41
CA GLU A 125 -8.00 5.39 15.40
C GLU A 125 -7.78 6.90 15.27
N VAL A 126 -8.33 7.50 14.21
CA VAL A 126 -8.16 8.93 13.92
C VAL A 126 -9.52 9.59 13.74
N GLU A 127 -9.82 10.57 14.58
CA GLU A 127 -11.14 11.22 14.58
C GLU A 127 -11.26 12.32 13.53
N ARG A 128 -10.14 12.94 13.14
CA ARG A 128 -10.12 14.17 12.34
C ARG A 128 -9.44 13.98 10.99
N MET A 129 -10.17 14.27 9.91
CA MET A 129 -9.64 14.22 8.55
C MET A 129 -8.42 15.14 8.35
N ASP A 130 -8.34 16.28 9.04
CA ASP A 130 -7.19 17.19 8.94
C ASP A 130 -5.87 16.53 9.37
N ALA A 131 -5.90 15.72 10.44
CA ALA A 131 -4.74 14.96 10.90
C ALA A 131 -4.33 13.90 9.87
N ILE A 132 -5.31 13.24 9.25
CA ILE A 132 -5.09 12.26 8.19
C ILE A 132 -4.45 12.91 6.95
N ARG A 133 -4.91 14.10 6.55
CA ARG A 133 -4.30 14.87 5.45
C ARG A 133 -2.82 15.15 5.70
N GLU A 134 -2.46 15.52 6.92
CA GLU A 134 -1.06 15.74 7.30
C GLU A 134 -0.23 14.45 7.17
N MET A 135 -0.74 13.32 7.68
CA MET A 135 -0.09 12.01 7.55
C MET A 135 0.14 11.63 6.08
N VAL A 136 -0.84 11.90 5.21
CA VAL A 136 -0.74 11.66 3.77
C VAL A 136 0.37 12.50 3.16
N VAL A 137 0.42 13.80 3.42
CA VAL A 137 1.49 14.68 2.92
C VAL A 137 2.86 14.17 3.34
N VAL A 138 3.01 13.76 4.61
CA VAL A 138 4.26 13.23 5.13
C VAL A 138 4.63 11.88 4.50
N PHE A 139 3.66 11.01 4.23
CA PHE A 139 3.85 9.76 3.52
C PHE A 139 4.40 9.97 2.10
N PHE A 140 3.81 10.89 1.32
CA PHE A 140 4.29 11.21 -0.03
C PHE A 140 5.70 11.84 -0.03
N ARG A 141 6.08 12.53 1.04
CA ARG A 141 7.46 13.02 1.26
C ARG A 141 8.44 11.91 1.65
N ARG A 142 7.96 10.69 1.89
CA ARG A 142 8.74 9.55 2.40
C ARG A 142 9.46 9.84 3.72
N ASP A 143 8.90 10.75 4.52
CA ASP A 143 9.44 11.08 5.85
C ASP A 143 8.83 10.13 6.88
N GLU A 144 9.44 8.94 6.99
CA GLU A 144 8.98 7.88 7.87
C GLU A 144 9.01 8.27 9.35
N VAL A 145 9.97 9.10 9.76
CA VAL A 145 10.13 9.53 11.15
C VAL A 145 8.97 10.44 11.53
N ALA A 146 8.66 11.44 10.70
CA ALA A 146 7.52 12.31 10.92
C ALA A 146 6.20 11.53 10.86
N LEU A 147 6.05 10.59 9.92
CA LEU A 147 4.82 9.81 9.80
C LEU A 147 4.57 8.97 11.05
N LYS A 148 5.59 8.26 11.55
CA LYS A 148 5.48 7.46 12.78
C LYS A 148 5.18 8.32 14.01
N ARG A 149 5.72 9.55 14.07
CA ARG A 149 5.40 10.50 15.13
C ARG A 149 3.92 10.88 15.09
N LEU A 150 3.42 11.32 13.93
CA LEU A 150 2.02 11.71 13.75
C LEU A 150 1.06 10.55 14.09
N LEU A 151 1.33 9.35 13.57
CA LEU A 151 0.52 8.16 13.89
C LEU A 151 0.54 7.85 15.39
N GLY A 152 1.68 8.03 16.06
CA GLY A 152 1.84 7.78 17.49
C GLY A 152 1.09 8.73 18.42
N GLU A 153 0.55 9.85 17.90
CA GLU A 153 -0.32 10.77 18.65
C GLU A 153 -1.76 10.22 18.80
N HIS A 154 -2.09 9.15 18.08
CA HIS A 154 -3.41 8.55 18.03
C HIS A 154 -3.47 7.19 18.75
N PRO A 155 -4.64 6.79 19.28
CA PRO A 155 -4.83 5.47 19.86
C PRO A 155 -4.49 4.37 18.86
N LYS A 156 -3.58 3.48 19.26
CA LYS A 156 -3.24 2.31 18.45
C LYS A 156 -4.35 1.27 18.57
N TYR A 157 -4.99 0.97 17.45
CA TYR A 157 -6.05 -0.04 17.35
C TYR A 157 -5.46 -1.45 17.32
N MET A 158 -4.49 -1.71 16.43
CA MET A 158 -3.82 -3.00 16.35
C MET A 158 -2.46 -2.94 15.64
N GLU A 159 -1.71 -4.02 15.77
CA GLU A 159 -0.55 -4.31 14.93
C GLU A 159 -0.54 -5.79 14.57
N ALA A 160 -0.35 -6.09 13.28
CA ALA A 160 -0.39 -7.45 12.77
C ALA A 160 0.64 -7.65 11.65
N ARG A 161 0.85 -8.92 11.28
CA ARG A 161 1.53 -9.28 10.03
C ARG A 161 0.52 -9.16 8.88
N ASP A 162 0.93 -8.51 7.81
CA ASP A 162 0.16 -8.43 6.57
C ASP A 162 0.39 -9.72 5.75
N HIS A 163 -0.40 -10.74 6.06
CA HIS A 163 -0.35 -12.02 5.37
C HIS A 163 -1.14 -12.00 4.06
N ALA A 164 -2.37 -11.47 4.08
CA ALA A 164 -3.29 -11.51 2.94
C ALA A 164 -2.97 -10.45 1.86
N GLY A 165 -2.51 -9.26 2.25
CA GLY A 165 -2.21 -8.18 1.32
C GLY A 165 -0.90 -8.36 0.56
N TRP A 166 0.01 -9.21 1.04
CA TRP A 166 1.34 -9.37 0.46
C TRP A 166 1.34 -9.99 -0.95
N GLU A 167 0.59 -11.07 -1.17
CA GLU A 167 0.53 -11.71 -2.50
C GLU A 167 -0.12 -10.79 -3.54
N LYS A 168 -1.21 -10.13 -3.15
CA LYS A 168 -1.89 -9.13 -3.97
C LYS A 168 -0.95 -7.98 -4.33
N TYR A 169 -0.20 -7.49 -3.35
CA TYR A 169 0.79 -6.44 -3.55
C TYR A 169 1.87 -6.84 -4.54
N LEU A 170 2.45 -8.04 -4.41
CA LEU A 170 3.49 -8.51 -5.32
C LEU A 170 2.98 -8.62 -6.77
N LYS A 171 1.77 -9.15 -6.97
CA LYS A 171 1.12 -9.21 -8.30
C LYS A 171 0.90 -7.81 -8.87
N THR A 172 0.48 -6.88 -8.04
CA THR A 172 0.25 -5.49 -8.43
C THR A 172 1.55 -4.81 -8.83
N LYS A 173 2.59 -4.90 -8.00
CA LYS A 173 3.91 -4.31 -8.26
C LYS A 173 4.51 -4.78 -9.58
N GLN A 174 4.33 -6.05 -9.95
CA GLN A 174 4.80 -6.60 -11.23
C GLN A 174 4.20 -5.89 -12.46
N LYS A 175 3.01 -5.29 -12.35
CA LYS A 175 2.38 -4.56 -13.47
C LYS A 175 3.08 -3.22 -13.79
N PHE A 176 3.98 -2.77 -12.91
CA PHE A 176 4.66 -1.47 -13.01
C PHE A 176 6.18 -1.57 -13.19
N ILE A 177 6.73 -2.79 -13.27
CA ILE A 177 8.14 -3.10 -13.53
C ILE A 177 8.31 -3.36 -15.02
#